data_AF-A0A1V5CC06-F1
#
_entry.id   AF-A0A1V5CC06-F1
#
_cell.length_a   1.000
_cell.length_b   1.000
_cell.length_c   1.000
_cell.angle_alpha   90.00
_cell.angle_beta   90.00
_cell.angle_gamma   90.00
#
_symmetry.space_group_name_H-M   'P 1'
#
loop_
_entity.id
_entity.type
_entity.pdbx_description
1 polymer ?
#
loop_
_entity_poly.entity_id
_entity_poly.type
_entity_poly.pdbx_seq_one_letter_code
_entity_poly.pdbx_strand_id
1 'polypeptide(L)'
;MSTLMRSWHLANGLIVEVVDDTINYYGDYYNVKLTIKSRIAVKSEYLVPLAQNPHFEKIAGMLGPVAEYRREIVKAGVPGKELLASKNHLVDKFEENALVYFEREDFPEKFVRRRFAEVEEELKKERHRNNDNGK
;
A
#
# COMPACT_ATOMS: atom_id res chain seq x y z
N MET A 1 3.78 19.41 5.03
CA MET A 1 3.68 18.41 6.12
C MET A 1 2.53 17.50 5.79
N SER A 2 2.73 16.19 5.92
CA SER A 2 1.69 15.19 5.71
C SER A 2 0.63 15.29 6.81
N THR A 3 -0.66 15.30 6.47
CA THR A 3 -1.75 15.45 7.45
C THR A 3 -2.73 14.30 7.33
N LEU A 4 -3.06 13.62 8.42
CA LEU A 4 -4.10 12.57 8.41
C LEU A 4 -5.45 13.22 8.09
N MET A 5 -6.10 12.79 7.01
CA MET A 5 -7.43 13.27 6.62
C MET A 5 -8.54 12.37 7.16
N ARG A 6 -8.35 11.06 7.09
CA ARG A 6 -9.36 10.07 7.48
C ARG A 6 -8.69 8.77 7.89
N SER A 7 -9.30 8.07 8.84
CA SER A 7 -8.92 6.72 9.26
C SER A 7 -10.18 5.88 9.39
N TRP A 8 -10.14 4.65 8.86
CA TRP A 8 -11.21 3.67 9.00
C TRP A 8 -10.70 2.46 9.78
N HIS A 9 -11.47 2.05 10.78
CA HIS A 9 -11.28 0.80 11.51
C HIS A 9 -12.26 -0.23 10.94
N LEU A 10 -11.73 -1.22 10.23
CA LEU A 10 -12.52 -2.19 9.50
C LEU A 10 -12.84 -3.41 10.38
N ALA A 11 -13.94 -4.11 10.06
CA ALA A 11 -14.39 -5.26 10.83
C ALA A 11 -13.37 -6.41 10.89
N ASN A 12 -12.54 -6.56 9.86
CA ASN A 12 -11.44 -7.53 9.81
C ASN A 12 -10.19 -7.10 10.61
N GLY A 13 -10.28 -6.01 11.37
CA GLY A 13 -9.23 -5.48 12.24
C GLY A 13 -8.20 -4.59 11.54
N LEU A 14 -8.34 -4.32 10.24
CA LEU A 14 -7.46 -3.40 9.53
C LEU A 14 -7.74 -1.95 9.89
N ILE A 15 -6.66 -1.18 9.97
CA ILE A 15 -6.70 0.28 10.00
C ILE A 15 -6.25 0.77 8.63
N VAL A 16 -7.10 1.55 7.97
CA VAL A 16 -6.80 2.17 6.68
C VAL A 16 -6.79 3.68 6.88
N GLU A 17 -5.71 4.33 6.47
CA GLU A 17 -5.52 5.76 6.66
C GLU A 17 -5.36 6.45 5.31
N VAL A 18 -5.94 7.64 5.17
CA VAL A 18 -5.66 8.56 4.06
C VAL A 18 -4.92 9.77 4.61
N VAL A 19 -3.73 9.99 4.07
CA VAL A 19 -2.84 11.08 4.45
C VAL A 19 -2.74 12.06 3.28
N ASP A 20 -2.92 13.34 3.57
CA ASP A 20 -2.74 14.44 2.64
C ASP A 20 -1.27 14.87 2.57
N ASP A 21 -0.66 14.63 1.41
CA ASP A 21 0.68 15.03 1.02
C ASP A 21 0.66 16.12 -0.07
N THR A 22 -0.44 16.88 -0.18
CA THR A 22 -0.63 17.91 -1.20
C THR A 22 0.45 18.98 -1.13
N ILE A 23 0.96 19.36 -2.31
CA ILE A 23 1.94 20.43 -2.47
C ILE A 23 1.35 21.59 -3.28
N ASN A 24 1.71 22.82 -2.91
CA ASN A 24 1.53 23.96 -3.81
C ASN A 24 2.51 23.80 -4.97
N TYR A 25 1.99 23.79 -6.19
CA TYR A 25 2.78 23.54 -7.40
C TYR A 25 3.18 24.83 -8.09
N TYR A 26 2.24 25.77 -8.25
CA TYR A 26 2.47 27.05 -8.91
C TYR A 26 1.35 28.05 -8.61
N GLY A 27 1.68 29.23 -8.08
CA GLY A 27 0.67 30.25 -7.77
C GLY A 27 -0.43 29.70 -6.85
N ASP A 28 -1.69 29.85 -7.24
CA ASP A 28 -2.85 29.26 -6.54
C ASP A 28 -3.23 27.87 -7.10
N TYR A 29 -2.27 27.09 -7.59
CA TYR A 29 -2.49 25.73 -8.07
C TYR A 29 -1.71 24.71 -7.25
N TYR A 30 -2.37 23.60 -6.95
CA TYR A 30 -1.89 22.55 -6.08
C TYR A 30 -1.87 21.20 -6.80
N ASN A 31 -0.87 20.38 -6.49
CA ASN A 31 -0.91 18.96 -6.80
C ASN A 31 -1.46 18.23 -5.59
N VAL A 32 -2.74 17.88 -5.64
CA VAL A 32 -3.38 17.09 -4.60
C VAL A 32 -2.78 15.70 -4.63
N LYS A 33 -2.18 15.28 -3.52
CA LYS A 33 -1.59 13.96 -3.35
C LYS A 33 -2.13 13.36 -2.07
N LEU A 34 -2.95 12.32 -2.21
CA LEU A 34 -3.46 11.55 -1.08
C LEU A 34 -2.75 10.20 -1.06
N THR A 35 -2.17 9.83 0.07
CA THR A 35 -1.55 8.53 0.28
C THR A 35 -2.44 7.68 1.17
N ILE A 36 -2.96 6.59 0.60
CA ILE A 36 -3.67 5.54 1.33
C ILE A 36 -2.63 4.58 1.93
N LYS A 37 -2.74 4.30 3.21
CA LYS A 37 -1.82 3.42 3.95
C LYS A 37 -2.58 2.41 4.79
N SER A 38 -2.01 1.22 4.93
CA SER A 38 -2.44 0.25 5.94
C SER A 38 -1.26 -0.63 6.34
N ARG A 39 -1.20 -1.01 7.62
CA ARG A 39 -0.19 -1.92 8.16
C ARG A 39 -0.86 -3.27 8.42
N ILE A 40 -0.42 -4.30 7.72
CA ILE A 40 -1.06 -5.61 7.74
C ILE A 40 -0.12 -6.60 8.41
N ALA A 41 -0.55 -7.19 9.53
CA ALA A 41 0.26 -8.17 10.25
C ALA A 41 0.48 -9.43 9.39
N VAL A 42 1.73 -9.85 9.29
CA VAL A 42 2.10 -11.10 8.61
C VAL A 42 1.94 -12.24 9.61
N LYS A 43 0.80 -12.93 9.53
CA LYS A 43 0.53 -14.11 10.35
C LYS A 43 1.07 -15.36 9.68
N SER A 44 1.59 -16.29 10.49
CA SER A 44 2.09 -17.58 10.01
C SER A 44 1.02 -18.38 9.25
N GLU A 45 -0.24 -18.32 9.70
CA GLU A 45 -1.40 -18.95 9.05
C GLU A 45 -1.57 -18.54 7.57
N TYR A 46 -1.24 -17.30 7.22
CA TYR A 46 -1.30 -16.82 5.84
C TYR A 46 -0.22 -17.44 4.96
N LEU A 47 0.87 -17.88 5.56
CA LEU A 47 2.07 -18.37 4.87
C LEU A 47 2.16 -19.90 4.79
N VAL A 48 1.31 -20.64 5.53
CA VAL A 48 1.33 -22.12 5.55
C VAL A 48 1.36 -22.73 4.13
N PRO A 49 0.52 -22.32 3.16
CA PRO A 49 0.55 -22.91 1.82
C PRO A 49 1.84 -22.64 1.04
N LEU A 50 2.64 -21.66 1.46
CA LEU A 50 3.87 -21.22 0.79
C LEU A 50 5.13 -21.84 1.42
N ALA A 51 4.99 -22.60 2.51
CA ALA A 51 6.11 -23.19 3.25
C ALA A 51 6.96 -24.18 2.42
N GLN A 52 6.41 -24.71 1.32
CA GLN A 52 7.15 -25.59 0.40
C GLN A 52 8.12 -24.83 -0.52
N ASN A 53 8.10 -23.49 -0.52
CA ASN A 53 9.06 -22.72 -1.30
C ASN A 53 10.49 -22.94 -0.74
N PRO A 54 11.47 -23.37 -1.55
CA PRO A 54 12.85 -23.60 -1.08
C PRO A 54 13.54 -22.38 -0.47
N HIS A 55 13.02 -21.18 -0.72
CA HIS A 55 13.51 -19.91 -0.21
C HIS A 55 12.57 -19.28 0.82
N PHE A 56 11.62 -20.04 1.36
CA PHE A 56 10.59 -19.57 2.28
C PHE A 56 11.14 -18.70 3.41
N GLU A 57 12.09 -19.21 4.20
CA GLU A 57 12.65 -18.50 5.35
C GLU A 57 13.29 -17.16 4.95
N LYS A 58 13.96 -17.12 3.80
CA LYS A 58 14.57 -15.88 3.30
C LYS A 58 13.50 -14.87 2.88
N ILE A 59 12.48 -15.32 2.14
CA ILE A 59 11.37 -14.46 1.68
C ILE A 59 10.56 -13.95 2.87
N ALA A 60 10.21 -14.83 3.81
CA ALA A 60 9.49 -14.45 5.04
C ALA A 60 10.30 -13.46 5.88
N GLY A 61 11.62 -13.66 6.00
CA GLY A 61 12.52 -12.73 6.67
C GLY A 61 12.59 -11.36 5.99
N MET A 62 12.60 -11.32 4.64
CA MET A 62 12.56 -10.06 3.87
C MET A 62 11.20 -9.35 3.95
N LEU A 63 10.10 -10.11 3.98
CA LEU A 63 8.75 -9.58 4.12
C LEU A 63 8.54 -8.96 5.51
N GLY A 64 9.15 -9.54 6.54
CA GLY A 64 9.07 -9.07 7.92
C GLY A 64 7.71 -9.34 8.59
N PRO A 65 7.50 -8.82 9.80
CA PRO A 65 6.29 -9.08 10.59
C PRO A 65 5.08 -8.24 10.14
N VAL A 66 5.28 -7.21 9.32
CA VAL A 66 4.24 -6.29 8.87
C VAL A 66 4.45 -6.00 7.39
N ALA A 67 3.41 -6.26 6.59
CA ALA A 67 3.36 -5.86 5.21
C ALA A 67 2.67 -4.48 5.11
N GLU A 68 3.35 -3.51 4.49
CA GLU A 68 2.80 -2.16 4.32
C GLU A 68 2.06 -2.04 2.98
N TYR A 69 0.76 -1.75 3.05
CA TYR A 69 0.02 -1.26 1.89
C TYR A 69 0.27 0.24 1.74
N ARG A 70 0.63 0.66 0.53
CA ARG A 70 0.75 2.07 0.19
C ARG A 70 0.26 2.30 -1.24
N ARG A 71 -0.67 3.24 -1.40
CA ARG A 71 -1.14 3.69 -2.71
C ARG A 71 -1.25 5.20 -2.73
N GLU A 72 -0.74 5.82 -3.78
CA GLU A 72 -0.87 7.26 -4.00
C GLU A 72 -1.99 7.53 -5.01
N ILE A 73 -2.80 8.54 -4.72
CA ILE A 73 -3.79 9.12 -5.64
C ILE A 73 -3.38 10.57 -5.86
N VAL A 74 -3.16 10.95 -7.12
CA VAL A 74 -2.67 12.28 -7.48
C VAL A 74 -3.66 12.95 -8.43
N LYS A 75 -4.00 14.21 -8.14
CA LYS A 75 -4.72 15.12 -9.03
C LYS A 75 -3.92 16.41 -9.16
N ALA A 76 -3.34 16.64 -10.32
CA ALA A 76 -2.48 17.79 -10.59
C ALA A 76 -3.28 19.05 -10.94
N GLY A 77 -2.68 20.22 -10.71
CA GLY A 77 -3.19 21.50 -11.20
C GLY A 77 -4.55 21.90 -10.64
N VAL A 78 -4.83 21.59 -9.37
CA VAL A 78 -6.09 21.95 -8.70
C VAL A 78 -6.04 23.40 -8.24
N PRO A 79 -6.97 24.28 -8.66
CA PRO A 79 -7.07 25.64 -8.15
C PRO A 79 -7.30 25.66 -6.63
N GLY A 80 -6.72 26.62 -5.92
CA GLY A 80 -6.82 26.73 -4.45
C GLY A 80 -8.26 26.78 -3.96
N LYS A 81 -9.13 27.51 -4.66
CA LYS A 81 -10.58 27.57 -4.39
C LYS A 81 -11.30 26.21 -4.48
N GLU A 82 -10.75 25.24 -5.21
CA GLU A 82 -11.30 23.90 -5.40
C GLU A 82 -10.54 22.82 -4.61
N LEU A 83 -9.51 23.22 -3.86
CA LEU A 83 -8.58 22.31 -3.22
C LEU A 83 -9.27 21.35 -2.25
N LEU A 84 -10.06 21.90 -1.32
CA LEU A 84 -10.76 21.11 -0.31
C LEU A 84 -11.79 20.18 -0.95
N ALA A 85 -12.58 20.70 -1.90
CA ALA A 85 -13.58 19.91 -2.62
C ALA A 85 -12.94 18.76 -3.40
N SER A 86 -11.81 19.02 -4.06
CA SER A 86 -11.05 17.98 -4.78
C SER A 86 -10.50 16.91 -3.84
N LYS A 87 -9.99 17.28 -2.66
CA LYS A 87 -9.50 16.31 -1.67
C LYS A 87 -10.63 15.41 -1.18
N ASN A 88 -11.74 16.01 -0.74
CA ASN A 88 -12.90 15.26 -0.25
C ASN A 88 -13.44 14.31 -1.32
N HIS A 89 -13.58 14.78 -2.56
CA HIS A 89 -14.05 13.94 -3.66
C HIS A 89 -13.15 12.71 -3.92
N LEU A 90 -11.83 12.83 -3.73
CA LEU A 90 -10.92 11.68 -3.86
C LEU A 90 -11.06 10.70 -2.69
N VAL A 91 -11.28 11.20 -1.47
CA VAL A 91 -11.56 10.38 -0.28
C VAL A 91 -12.88 9.63 -0.46
N ASP A 92 -13.94 10.32 -0.86
CA ASP A 92 -15.27 9.75 -1.07
C ASP A 92 -15.23 8.66 -2.15
N LYS A 93 -14.56 8.92 -3.29
CA LYS A 93 -14.36 7.91 -4.32
C LYS A 93 -13.61 6.67 -3.83
N PHE A 94 -12.61 6.86 -2.97
CA PHE A 94 -11.89 5.73 -2.38
C PHE A 94 -12.80 4.92 -1.46
N GLU A 95 -13.58 5.58 -0.62
CA GLU A 95 -14.55 4.95 0.28
C GLU A 95 -15.60 4.14 -0.48
N GLU A 96 -16.22 4.74 -1.49
CA GLU A 96 -17.28 4.11 -2.31
C GLU A 96 -16.78 2.90 -3.11
N ASN A 97 -15.57 2.97 -3.66
CA ASN A 97 -15.14 2.02 -4.70
C ASN A 97 -14.05 1.05 -4.24
N ALA A 98 -13.20 1.46 -3.30
CA ALA A 98 -11.99 0.71 -2.95
C ALA A 98 -12.04 0.17 -1.51
N LEU A 99 -12.62 0.90 -0.56
CA LEU A 99 -12.63 0.50 0.84
C LEU A 99 -13.34 -0.84 1.06
N VAL A 100 -14.41 -1.12 0.32
CA VAL A 100 -15.15 -2.40 0.35
C VAL A 100 -14.23 -3.61 0.13
N TYR A 101 -13.17 -3.47 -0.68
CA TYR A 101 -12.21 -4.56 -0.86
C TYR A 101 -11.33 -4.80 0.37
N PHE A 102 -11.01 -3.75 1.12
CA PHE A 102 -10.24 -3.85 2.36
C PHE A 102 -11.08 -4.43 3.50
N GLU A 103 -12.40 -4.25 3.47
CA GLU A 103 -13.32 -4.77 4.50
C GLU A 103 -13.51 -6.28 4.45
N ARG A 104 -13.18 -6.92 3.31
CA ARG A 104 -13.30 -8.36 3.16
C ARG A 104 -12.41 -9.10 4.17
N GLU A 105 -12.96 -10.15 4.80
CA GLU A 105 -12.23 -10.96 5.77
C GLU A 105 -10.96 -11.61 5.18
N ASP A 106 -10.99 -11.97 3.90
CA ASP A 106 -9.88 -12.63 3.20
C ASP A 106 -8.82 -11.65 2.66
N PHE A 107 -9.02 -10.35 2.81
CA PHE A 107 -8.12 -9.34 2.27
C PHE A 107 -6.70 -9.39 2.88
N PRO A 108 -6.52 -9.43 4.23
CA PRO A 108 -5.19 -9.47 4.83
C PRO A 108 -4.35 -10.66 4.35
N GLU A 109 -4.96 -11.86 4.31
CA GLU A 109 -4.31 -13.08 3.83
C GLU A 109 -3.87 -12.94 2.38
N LYS A 110 -4.78 -12.52 1.50
CA LYS A 110 -4.48 -12.34 0.07
C LYS A 110 -3.40 -11.30 -0.18
N PHE A 111 -3.44 -10.19 0.56
CA PHE A 111 -2.43 -9.15 0.45
C PHE A 111 -1.05 -9.65 0.87
N VAL A 112 -0.95 -10.33 2.01
CA VAL A 112 0.32 -10.89 2.51
C VAL A 112 0.89 -11.91 1.54
N ARG A 113 0.07 -12.81 0.99
CA ARG A 113 0.53 -13.78 -0.02
C ARG A 113 1.00 -13.13 -1.31
N ARG A 114 0.30 -12.09 -1.77
CA ARG A 114 0.75 -11.30 -2.92
C ARG A 114 2.11 -10.65 -2.66
N ARG A 115 2.30 -10.05 -1.47
CA ARG A 115 3.58 -9.46 -1.08
C ARG A 115 4.70 -10.50 -0.99
N PHE A 116 4.42 -11.69 -0.50
CA PHE A 116 5.37 -12.80 -0.51
C PHE A 116 5.85 -13.12 -1.93
N ALA A 117 4.92 -13.24 -2.89
CA ALA A 117 5.26 -13.51 -4.29
C ALA A 117 6.09 -12.37 -4.92
N GLU A 118 5.79 -11.11 -4.60
CA GLU A 118 6.57 -9.96 -5.07
C GLU A 118 8.02 -9.98 -4.53
N VAL A 119 8.21 -10.31 -3.25
CA VAL A 119 9.54 -10.47 -2.63
C VAL A 119 10.29 -11.66 -3.22
N GLU A 120 9.59 -12.75 -3.53
CA GLU A 120 10.18 -13.90 -4.22
C GLU A 120 10.77 -13.50 -5.59
N GLU A 121 10.04 -12.70 -6.36
CA GLU A 121 10.50 -12.20 -7.66
C GLU A 121 11.68 -11.23 -7.53
N GLU A 122 11.71 -10.40 -6.49
CA GLU A 122 12.86 -9.54 -6.18
C GLU A 122 14.11 -10.38 -5.88
N LEU A 123 13.97 -11.40 -5.04
CA LEU A 123 15.05 -12.34 -4.71
C LEU A 123 15.60 -13.06 -5.96
N LYS A 124 14.72 -13.49 -6.87
CA LYS A 124 15.14 -14.11 -8.14
C LYS A 124 15.97 -13.14 -8.99
N LYS A 125 15.51 -11.89 -9.13
CA LYS A 125 16.21 -10.85 -9.91
C LYS A 125 17.60 -10.52 -9.34
N GLU A 126 17.73 -10.42 -8.03
CA GLU A 126 19.03 -10.18 -7.37
C GLU A 126 20.02 -11.32 -7.63
N ARG A 127 19.56 -12.58 -7.58
CA ARG A 127 20.40 -13.74 -7.87
C ARG A 127 20.87 -13.78 -9.32
N HIS A 128 20.01 -13.41 -10.28
CA HIS A 128 20.41 -13.31 -11.68
C HIS A 128 21.46 -12.21 -11.90
N ARG A 129 21.26 -11.01 -11.34
CA ARG A 129 22.23 -9.90 -11.45
C ARG A 129 23.61 -10.25 -10.88
N ASN A 130 23.65 -10.96 -9.75
CA ASN A 130 24.92 -11.35 -9.13
C ASN A 130 25.66 -12.45 -9.92
N ASN A 131 24.94 -13.28 -10.68
CA ASN A 131 25.55 -14.27 -11.56
C ASN A 131 26.12 -13.66 -12.86
N ASP A 132 25.51 -12.58 -13.36
CA ASP A 132 25.95 -11.93 -14.61
C ASP A 132 27.14 -10.98 -14.40
N ASN A 133 27.29 -10.38 -13.21
CA ASN A 133 28.44 -9.52 -12.87
C ASN A 133 29.70 -10.27 -12.39
N GLY A 134 29.63 -11.61 -12.35
CA GLY A 134 30.72 -12.49 -11.91
C GLY A 134 31.52 -13.15 -13.03
N LYS A 135 31.36 -12.69 -14.28
CA LYS A 135 32.13 -13.15 -15.45
C LYS A 135 33.02 -12.05 -16.01
#